data_AF-A0A3L7LW51-F1
#
_entry.id   AF-A0A3L7LW51-F1
#
_cell.length_a   1.000
_cell.length_b   1.000
_cell.length_c   1.000
_cell.angle_alpha   90.00
_cell.angle_beta   90.00
_cell.angle_gamma   90.00
#
_symmetry.space_group_name_H-M   'P 1'
#
loop_
_entity.id
_entity.type
_entity.pdbx_description
1 polymer ?
#
loop_
_entity_poly.entity_id
_entity_poly.type
_entity_poly.pdbx_seq_one_letter_code
_entity_poly.pdbx_strand_id
1 'polypeptide(L)' 'MVGSLTRAGKVTVDKRGSPMAAKNALQRQADKHHARYYQILMIDETVTPGLWHGEVILYR' A
#
# COMPACT_ATOMS: atom_id res chain seq x y z
N MET A 1 8.53 26.44 -7.48
CA MET A 1 8.91 25.48 -6.41
C MET A 1 8.68 24.09 -6.97
N VAL A 2 9.73 23.30 -7.19
CA VAL A 2 9.58 21.90 -7.59
C VAL A 2 8.96 21.18 -6.39
N GLY A 3 7.71 20.74 -6.51
CA GLY A 3 6.91 20.22 -5.39
C GLY A 3 7.55 18.96 -4.83
N SER A 4 8.16 19.04 -3.66
CA SER A 4 8.63 17.87 -2.93
C SER A 4 7.41 17.08 -2.42
N LEU A 5 7.35 15.80 -2.77
CA LEU A 5 6.35 14.87 -2.23
C LEU A 5 6.53 14.85 -0.70
N THR A 6 5.51 15.30 0.04
CA THR A 6 5.59 15.31 1.50
C THR A 6 5.07 13.98 2.01
N ARG A 7 5.95 13.21 2.66
CA ARG A 7 5.56 11.91 3.23
C ARG A 7 4.43 12.10 4.24
N ALA A 8 3.30 11.45 3.98
CA ALA A 8 2.10 11.52 4.81
C ALA A 8 2.08 10.40 5.86
N GLY A 9 2.57 9.21 5.50
CA GLY A 9 2.58 8.06 6.41
C GLY A 9 2.91 6.75 5.70
N LYS A 10 2.69 5.65 6.42
CA LYS A 10 2.89 4.28 5.94
C LYS A 10 1.67 3.45 6.30
N VAL A 11 1.21 2.60 5.39
CA VAL A 11 0.08 1.70 5.61
C VAL A 11 0.48 0.29 5.20
N THR A 12 -0.01 -0.70 5.94
CA THR A 12 0.12 -2.12 5.61
C THR A 12 -1.25 -2.76 5.44
N VAL A 13 -1.30 -3.86 4.69
CA VAL A 13 -2.50 -4.70 4.56
C VAL A 13 -2.11 -6.17 4.54
N ASP A 14 -2.97 -7.01 5.10
CA ASP A 14 -2.94 -8.46 4.92
C ASP A 14 -4.20 -8.89 4.18
N LYS A 15 -4.04 -9.59 3.05
CA LYS A 15 -5.16 -10.08 2.23
C LYS A 15 -4.99 -11.50 1.76
N ARG A 16 -6.00 -12.32 2.01
CA ARG A 16 -6.10 -13.65 1.43
C ARG A 16 -6.43 -13.55 -0.07
N GLY A 17 -5.86 -14.45 -0.87
CA GLY A 17 -6.11 -14.57 -2.30
C GLY A 17 -4.83 -14.42 -3.10
N SER A 18 -4.70 -13.30 -3.80
CA SER A 18 -3.63 -13.03 -4.75
C SER A 18 -2.88 -11.74 -4.42
N PRO A 19 -1.66 -11.53 -4.94
CA PRO A 19 -0.94 -10.27 -4.74
C PRO A 19 -1.74 -9.06 -5.26
N MET A 20 -2.57 -9.27 -6.29
CA MET A 20 -3.47 -8.24 -6.82
C MET A 20 -4.54 -7.82 -5.78
N ALA A 21 -5.04 -8.75 -4.95
CA ALA A 21 -6.00 -8.43 -3.90
C ALA A 21 -5.37 -7.55 -2.80
N ALA A 22 -4.10 -7.82 -2.44
CA ALA A 22 -3.32 -6.97 -1.54
C ALA A 22 -3.08 -5.59 -2.16
N LYS A 23 -2.66 -5.51 -3.43
CA LYS A 23 -2.50 -4.25 -4.17
C LYS A 23 -3.78 -3.41 -4.15
N ASN A 24 -4.92 -4.02 -4.48
CA ASN A 24 -6.21 -3.33 -4.50
C ASN A 24 -6.62 -2.86 -3.09
N ALA A 25 -6.22 -3.58 -2.04
CA ALA A 25 -6.45 -3.14 -0.66
C ALA A 25 -5.55 -1.96 -0.27
N LEU A 26 -4.27 -1.94 -0.68
CA LEU A 26 -3.39 -0.80 -0.47
C LEU A 26 -3.92 0.46 -1.17
N GLN A 27 -4.40 0.33 -2.42
CA GLN A 27 -5.02 1.45 -3.14
C GLN A 27 -6.21 2.03 -2.37
N ARG A 28 -7.14 1.18 -1.91
CA ARG A 28 -8.28 1.63 -1.11
C ARG A 28 -7.87 2.36 0.18
N GLN A 29 -6.77 1.95 0.80
CA GLN A 29 -6.25 2.67 1.96
C GLN A 29 -5.66 4.02 1.55
N ALA A 30 -4.87 4.10 0.48
CA ALA A 30 -4.34 5.36 -0.04
C ALA A 30 -5.48 6.36 -0.35
N ASP A 31 -6.57 5.87 -0.98
CA ASP A 31 -7.77 6.66 -1.28
C ASP A 31 -8.44 7.17 0.00
N LYS A 32 -8.61 6.30 1.00
CA LYS A 32 -9.17 6.65 2.32
C LYS A 32 -8.33 7.70 3.07
N HIS A 33 -7.02 7.70 2.84
CA HIS A 33 -6.10 8.67 3.40
C HIS A 33 -5.94 9.94 2.53
N HIS A 34 -6.67 10.05 1.42
CA HIS A 34 -6.58 11.14 0.46
C HIS A 34 -5.14 11.39 -0.03
N ALA A 35 -4.35 10.33 -0.17
CA ALA A 35 -2.98 10.43 -0.65
C ALA A 35 -2.97 10.78 -2.14
N ARG A 36 -2.28 11.86 -2.53
CA ARG A 36 -2.14 12.25 -3.95
C ARG A 36 -1.23 11.30 -4.71
N TYR A 37 -0.23 10.77 -4.01
CA TYR A 37 0.68 9.76 -4.53
C TYR A 37 0.92 8.71 -3.45
N TYR A 38 1.19 7.48 -3.87
CA TYR A 38 1.62 6.43 -2.97
C TYR A 38 2.65 5.54 -3.68
N GLN A 39 3.54 4.95 -2.89
CA GLN A 39 4.57 4.04 -3.38
C GLN A 39 4.46 2.73 -2.62
N ILE A 40 4.15 1.66 -3.36
CA ILE A 40 4.16 0.31 -2.82
C ILE A 40 5.63 -0.09 -2.62
N LEU A 41 5.97 -0.46 -1.39
CA LEU A 41 7.30 -0.92 -1.04
C LEU A 41 7.46 -2.41 -1.30
N MET A 42 6.44 -3.19 -0.92
CA MET A 42 6.42 -4.64 -1.08
C MET A 42 5.00 -5.17 -1.14
N ILE A 43 4.83 -6.27 -1.86
CA ILE A 43 3.68 -7.18 -1.79
C ILE A 43 4.24 -8.59 -1.89
N ASP A 44 4.27 -9.28 -0.76
CA ASP A 44 4.87 -10.61 -0.63
C ASP A 44 3.89 -11.58 0.01
N GLU A 45 4.01 -12.86 -0.36
CA GLU A 45 3.29 -13.92 0.32
C GLU A 45 3.90 -14.14 1.71
N THR A 46 3.05 -14.25 2.72
CA THR A 46 3.48 -14.55 4.09
C THR A 46 3.82 -16.03 4.25
N VAL A 47 4.29 -16.41 5.44
CA VAL A 47 4.43 -17.83 5.81
C VAL A 47 3.12 -18.62 5.73
N THR A 48 1.97 -17.94 5.76
CA THR A 48 0.66 -18.57 5.56
C THR A 48 0.31 -18.56 4.07
N PRO A 49 0.18 -19.74 3.42
CA PRO A 49 -0.14 -19.80 2.00
C PRO A 49 -1.45 -19.07 1.66
N GLY A 50 -1.41 -18.34 0.56
CA GLY A 50 -2.49 -17.52 0.06
C GLY A 50 -2.75 -16.26 0.87
N LEU A 51 -1.98 -15.94 1.92
CA LEU A 51 -2.05 -14.67 2.64
C LEU A 51 -0.91 -13.76 2.17
N TRP A 52 -1.29 -12.60 1.61
CA TRP A 52 -0.38 -11.62 1.03
C TRP A 52 -0.30 -10.39 1.91
N HIS A 53 0.93 -10.02 2.29
CA HIS A 53 1.23 -8.81 3.03
C HIS A 53 1.70 -7.73 2.07
N GLY A 54 1.14 -6.53 2.19
CA GLY A 54 1.53 -5.37 1.39
C GLY A 54 1.87 -4.18 2.26
N GLU A 55 2.86 -3.39 1.84
CA GLU A 55 3.26 -2.15 2.50
C GLU A 55 3.35 -0.99 1.50
N VAL A 56 2.88 0.18 1.90
CA VAL A 56 2.88 1.40 1.08
C VAL A 56 3.29 2.62 1.90
N ILE A 57 4.03 3.54 1.28
CA ILE A 57 4.23 4.90 1.77
C ILE A 57 3.26 5.83 1.04
N LEU A 58 2.58 6.68 1.81
CA LEU A 58 1.66 7.69 1.30
C LEU A 58 2.37 9.04 1.21
N TYR A 59 2.05 9.80 0.17
CA TYR A 59 2.52 11.15 -0.05
C TYR A 59 1.35 12.09 -0.31
N ARG A 60 1.50 13.32 0.17
CA ARG A 60 0.63 14.45 -0.08
C ARG A 60 1.38 15.48 -0.88
#